data_AF-A0A929CA30-F1
#
_entry.id   AF-A0A929CA30-F1
#
_cell.length_a   1.000
_cell.length_b   1.000
_cell.length_c   1.000
_cell.angle_alpha   90.00
_cell.angle_beta   90.00
_cell.angle_gamma   90.00
#
_symmetry.space_group_name_H-M   'P 1'
#
loop_
_entity.id
_entity.type
_entity.pdbx_description
1 polymer ?
#
loop_
_entity_poly.entity_id
_entity_poly.type
_entity_poly.pdbx_seq_one_letter_code
_entity_poly.pdbx_strand_id
1 'polypeptide(L)'
;MNTTLIKTRNGKTIMIQHDTTSPRPYSRIHLISGTKGIAQKWPDRKIALEPDAHSWLDAEKYDKLINEYEHPLAKKVGEKARQVGGHGGMDFIMDWRLIQCIREGLPLDQNVYDAAAWSSVVELSEISVRDRSNSVKVPDFTRGVWKDTEPLGIVS
;
A
#
# COMPACT_ATOMS: atom_id res chain seq x y z
N MET A 1 -3.68 20.49 -3.45
CA MET A 1 -4.00 19.05 -3.58
C MET A 1 -4.07 18.63 -5.04
N ASN A 2 -3.31 17.61 -5.45
CA ASN A 2 -3.49 16.88 -6.71
C ASN A 2 -4.17 15.53 -6.43
N THR A 3 -5.09 15.10 -7.31
CA THR A 3 -5.70 13.76 -7.27
C THR A 3 -5.44 13.07 -8.60
N THR A 4 -4.81 11.89 -8.54
CA THR A 4 -4.48 11.06 -9.70
C THR A 4 -5.29 9.78 -9.64
N LEU A 5 -5.99 9.45 -10.73
CA LEU A 5 -6.69 8.19 -10.90
C LEU A 5 -5.90 7.26 -11.82
N ILE A 6 -5.53 6.09 -11.31
CA ILE A 6 -4.80 5.07 -12.05
C ILE A 6 -5.73 3.90 -12.32
N LYS A 7 -5.80 3.45 -13.58
CA LYS A 7 -6.50 2.25 -13.99
C LYS A 7 -5.50 1.12 -14.19
N THR A 8 -5.71 -0.01 -13.52
CA THR A 8 -4.87 -1.21 -13.70
C THR A 8 -5.36 -2.03 -14.89
N ARG A 9 -4.50 -2.94 -15.38
CA ARG A 9 -4.85 -3.84 -16.49
C ARG A 9 -6.05 -4.73 -16.21
N ASN A 10 -6.24 -5.13 -14.95
CA ASN A 10 -7.39 -5.94 -14.53
C ASN A 10 -8.62 -5.10 -14.14
N GLY A 11 -8.68 -3.84 -14.59
CA GLY A 11 -9.84 -2.98 -14.41
C GLY A 11 -10.02 -2.38 -13.02
N LYS A 12 -9.05 -2.55 -12.10
CA LYS A 12 -9.10 -1.93 -10.78
C LYS A 12 -8.71 -0.45 -10.89
N THR A 13 -9.17 0.35 -9.93
CA THR A 13 -8.84 1.78 -9.84
C THR A 13 -8.06 2.07 -8.56
N ILE A 14 -7.04 2.92 -8.67
CA ILE A 14 -6.27 3.42 -7.53
C ILE A 14 -6.40 4.95 -7.55
N MET A 15 -6.82 5.53 -6.44
CA MET A 15 -6.80 6.98 -6.25
C MET A 15 -5.61 7.36 -5.39
N ILE A 16 -4.75 8.24 -5.90
CA ILE A 16 -3.63 8.81 -5.17
C ILE A 16 -3.90 10.30 -4.97
N GLN A 17 -3.64 10.80 -3.76
CA GLN A 17 -3.70 12.23 -3.45
C GLN A 17 -2.35 12.72 -2.96
N HIS A 18 -1.91 13.85 -3.52
CA HIS A 18 -0.75 14.57 -3.02
C HIS A 18 -1.18 15.95 -2.53
N ASP A 19 -1.07 16.15 -1.22
CA ASP A 19 -1.41 17.40 -0.54
C ASP A 19 -0.54 17.59 0.69
N THR A 20 0.57 18.31 0.52
CA THR A 20 1.57 18.57 1.55
C THR A 20 1.64 20.03 1.97
N THR A 21 0.75 20.88 1.44
CA THR A 21 0.76 22.34 1.64
C THR A 21 -0.46 22.85 2.37
N SER A 22 -1.59 22.15 2.31
CA SER A 22 -2.83 22.57 2.97
C SER A 22 -2.76 22.33 4.48
N PRO A 23 -3.32 23.22 5.33
CA PRO A 23 -3.41 22.99 6.77
C PRO A 23 -4.48 21.93 7.07
N ARG A 24 -4.08 20.67 7.19
CA ARG A 24 -4.99 19.53 7.38
C ARG A 24 -4.36 18.42 8.25
N PRO A 25 -5.18 17.55 8.87
CA PRO A 25 -4.66 16.35 9.52
C PRO A 25 -3.92 15.43 8.55
N TYR A 26 -2.90 14.74 9.07
CA TYR A 26 -2.14 13.75 8.33
C TYR A 26 -3.04 12.60 7.84
N SER A 27 -2.84 12.16 6.60
CA SER A 27 -3.49 10.98 6.07
C SER A 27 -2.67 10.38 4.93
N ARG A 28 -2.61 9.04 4.89
CA ARG A 28 -2.19 8.27 3.69
C ARG A 28 -3.37 7.63 2.98
N ILE A 29 -4.60 7.93 3.40
CA ILE A 29 -5.86 7.28 3.00
C ILE A 29 -5.87 5.80 3.41
N HIS A 30 -4.99 4.98 2.82
CA HIS A 30 -4.82 3.55 3.10
C HIS A 30 -6.18 2.85 3.13
N LEU A 31 -6.86 2.85 1.99
CA LEU A 31 -8.18 2.26 1.79
C LEU A 31 -8.09 1.20 0.70
N ILE A 32 -8.63 0.02 0.97
CA ILE A 32 -8.85 -1.03 -0.01
C ILE A 32 -10.29 -1.49 0.07
N SER A 33 -10.95 -1.61 -1.08
CA SER A 33 -12.33 -2.05 -1.20
C SER A 33 -12.43 -3.16 -2.23
N GLY A 34 -13.23 -4.18 -1.90
CA GLY A 34 -13.54 -5.30 -2.77
C GLY A 34 -15.01 -5.70 -2.60
N THR A 35 -15.41 -6.77 -3.29
CA THR A 35 -16.81 -7.20 -3.34
C THR A 35 -17.34 -7.79 -2.02
N LYS A 36 -16.47 -8.03 -1.04
CA LYS A 36 -16.84 -8.62 0.26
C LYS A 36 -16.58 -7.69 1.44
N GLY A 37 -16.14 -6.46 1.18
CA GLY A 37 -15.84 -5.51 2.23
C GLY A 37 -14.80 -4.46 1.88
N ILE A 38 -14.46 -3.70 2.91
CA ILE A 38 -13.57 -2.55 2.84
C ILE A 38 -12.72 -2.50 4.12
N ALA A 39 -11.47 -2.10 3.97
CA ALA A 39 -10.58 -1.77 5.08
C ALA A 39 -9.99 -0.38 4.85
N GLN A 40 -9.94 0.43 5.90
CA GLN A 40 -9.30 1.74 5.89
C GLN A 40 -8.45 1.96 7.14
N LYS A 41 -7.41 2.79 7.04
CA LYS A 41 -6.59 3.20 8.20
C LYS A 41 -6.84 4.63 8.64
N TRP A 42 -7.12 5.54 7.72
CA TRP A 42 -7.30 6.97 8.01
C TRP A 42 -8.72 7.43 7.65
N PRO A 43 -9.33 8.32 8.45
CA PRO A 43 -8.81 8.89 9.71
C PRO A 43 -8.80 7.87 10.86
N ASP A 44 -9.69 6.88 10.81
CA ASP A 44 -9.79 5.81 11.78
C ASP A 44 -9.56 4.46 11.12
N ARG A 45 -8.98 3.52 11.87
CA ARG A 45 -8.88 2.13 11.42
C ARG A 45 -10.25 1.49 11.50
N LYS A 46 -10.82 1.16 10.35
CA LYS A 46 -12.16 0.58 10.24
C LYS A 46 -12.19 -0.48 9.17
N ILE A 47 -13.00 -1.49 9.41
CA ILE A 47 -13.27 -2.59 8.48
C ILE A 47 -14.78 -2.79 8.44
N ALA A 48 -15.33 -3.04 7.26
CA ALA A 48 -16.71 -3.49 7.07
C ALA A 48 -16.70 -4.69 6.12
N LEU A 49 -17.50 -5.72 6.43
CA LEU A 49 -17.49 -7.00 5.72
C LEU A 49 -18.93 -7.46 5.46
N GLU A 50 -19.14 -8.15 4.34
CA GLU A 50 -20.41 -8.85 4.07
C GLU A 50 -20.72 -9.89 5.16
N PRO A 51 -22.01 -10.12 5.50
CA PRO A 51 -23.21 -9.56 4.87
C PRO A 51 -23.65 -8.18 5.40
N ASP A 52 -22.99 -7.64 6.43
CA ASP A 52 -23.37 -6.36 7.08
C ASP A 52 -22.39 -5.23 6.72
N ALA A 53 -22.00 -5.15 5.45
CA ALA A 53 -20.99 -4.19 4.98
C ALA A 53 -21.48 -2.72 4.98
N HIS A 54 -22.76 -2.50 5.29
CA HIS A 54 -23.31 -1.16 5.51
C HIS A 54 -22.83 -0.51 6.81
N SER A 55 -22.30 -1.30 7.75
CA SER A 55 -21.82 -0.85 9.05
C SER A 55 -20.34 -1.20 9.24
N TRP A 56 -19.61 -0.34 9.94
CA TRP A 56 -18.27 -0.69 10.42
C TRP A 56 -18.37 -1.77 11.49
N LEU A 57 -17.37 -2.66 11.56
CA LEU A 57 -17.24 -3.58 12.67
C LEU A 57 -17.16 -2.82 14.00
N ASP A 58 -17.81 -3.38 15.02
CA ASP A 58 -17.59 -2.97 16.40
C ASP A 58 -16.15 -3.26 16.85
N ALA A 59 -15.73 -2.64 17.95
CA ALA A 59 -14.35 -2.74 18.44
C ALA A 59 -13.92 -4.20 18.72
N GLU A 60 -14.82 -5.01 19.29
CA GLU A 60 -14.52 -6.40 19.64
C GLU A 60 -14.25 -7.24 18.39
N LYS A 61 -15.13 -7.17 17.38
CA LYS A 61 -14.95 -7.87 16.10
C LYS A 61 -13.72 -7.36 15.35
N TYR A 62 -13.50 -6.05 15.37
CA TYR A 62 -12.32 -5.45 14.75
C TYR A 62 -11.03 -5.98 15.39
N ASP A 63 -10.92 -5.94 16.71
CA ASP A 63 -9.72 -6.38 17.44
C ASP A 63 -9.47 -7.87 17.24
N LYS A 64 -10.52 -8.70 17.28
CA LYS A 64 -10.42 -10.13 16.97
C LYS A 64 -9.84 -10.34 15.57
N LEU A 65 -10.34 -9.62 14.58
CA LEU A 65 -9.91 -9.73 13.19
C LEU A 65 -8.44 -9.29 13.01
N ILE A 66 -8.07 -8.15 13.61
CA ILE A 66 -6.69 -7.66 13.54
C ILE A 66 -5.70 -8.62 14.20
N ASN A 67 -6.07 -9.25 15.31
CA ASN A 67 -5.21 -10.23 15.98
C ASN A 67 -5.09 -11.53 15.17
N GLU A 68 -6.19 -12.00 14.59
CA GLU A 68 -6.22 -13.19 13.74
C GLU A 68 -5.33 -13.00 12.50
N TYR A 69 -5.48 -11.86 11.82
CA TYR A 69 -4.78 -11.53 10.57
C TYR A 69 -3.51 -10.70 10.78
N GLU A 70 -3.00 -10.60 12.00
CA GLU A 70 -1.74 -9.89 12.24
C GLU A 70 -0.61 -10.58 11.44
N HIS A 71 0.08 -9.78 10.63
CA HIS A 71 1.08 -10.25 9.69
C HIS A 71 2.20 -11.03 10.42
N PRO A 72 2.62 -12.22 9.95
CA PRO A 72 3.65 -13.04 10.61
C PRO A 72 4.94 -12.28 10.91
N LEU A 73 5.43 -11.48 9.95
CA LEU A 73 6.56 -10.56 10.19
C LEU A 73 6.33 -9.59 11.37
N ALA A 74 5.13 -9.02 11.50
CA ALA A 74 4.80 -8.14 12.61
C ALA A 74 4.77 -8.91 13.96
N LYS A 75 4.33 -10.16 13.97
CA LYS A 75 4.43 -11.03 15.16
C LYS A 75 5.89 -11.30 15.54
N LYS A 76 6.75 -11.55 14.55
CA LYS A 76 8.16 -11.92 14.75
C LYS A 76 9.04 -10.77 15.20
N VAL A 77 8.89 -9.59 14.59
CA VAL A 77 9.79 -8.44 14.84
C VAL A 77 9.08 -7.17 15.30
N GLY A 78 7.75 -7.16 15.38
CA GLY A 78 6.97 -5.94 15.63
C GLY A 78 7.18 -5.33 17.02
N GLU A 79 7.40 -6.13 18.05
CA GLU A 79 7.76 -5.58 19.37
C GLU A 79 9.10 -4.84 19.31
N LYS A 80 10.12 -5.47 18.72
CA LYS A 80 11.43 -4.83 18.54
C LYS A 80 11.34 -3.59 17.66
N ALA A 81 10.54 -3.66 16.60
CA ALA A 81 10.28 -2.54 15.70
C ALA A 81 9.70 -1.33 16.44
N ARG A 82 8.72 -1.56 17.33
CA ARG A 82 8.13 -0.50 18.17
C ARG A 82 9.13 0.10 19.14
N GLN A 83 10.02 -0.71 19.72
CA GLN A 83 11.06 -0.24 20.64
C GLN A 83 12.12 0.61 19.93
N VAL A 84 12.54 0.24 18.72
CA VAL A 84 13.52 1.01 17.95
C VAL A 84 12.91 2.28 17.38
N GLY A 85 11.64 2.24 16.97
CA GLY A 85 10.91 3.40 16.46
C GLY A 85 11.03 3.58 14.94
N GLY A 86 10.83 4.81 14.46
CA GLY A 86 10.70 5.14 13.04
C GLY A 86 9.27 4.93 12.51
N HIS A 87 8.50 6.01 12.39
CA HIS A 87 7.09 6.00 11.97
C HIS A 87 6.21 4.92 12.65
N GLY A 88 6.46 4.63 13.93
CA GLY A 88 5.75 3.58 14.69
C GLY A 88 6.30 2.16 14.52
N GLY A 89 7.52 2.02 13.99
CA GLY A 89 8.25 0.77 13.80
C GLY A 89 8.32 0.27 12.36
N MET A 90 7.59 0.89 11.41
CA MET A 90 7.59 0.41 10.02
C MET A 90 8.96 0.58 9.34
N ASP A 91 9.72 1.61 9.71
CA ASP A 91 11.05 1.85 9.16
C ASP A 91 12.00 0.72 9.56
N PHE A 92 11.96 0.29 10.83
CA PHE A 92 12.75 -0.85 11.30
C PHE A 92 12.39 -2.15 10.55
N ILE A 93 11.10 -2.42 10.32
CA ILE A 93 10.68 -3.62 9.60
C ILE A 93 11.19 -3.61 8.15
N MET A 94 11.14 -2.45 7.49
CA MET A 94 11.66 -2.26 6.13
C MET A 94 13.15 -2.55 6.07
N ASP A 95 13.96 -1.93 6.94
CA ASP A 95 15.40 -2.14 6.98
C ASP A 95 15.76 -3.58 7.37
N TRP A 96 15.03 -4.15 8.32
CA TRP A 96 15.22 -5.55 8.74
C TRP A 96 15.00 -6.51 7.58
N ARG A 97 13.95 -6.33 6.77
CA ARG A 97 13.68 -7.15 5.59
C ARG A 97 14.74 -6.99 4.51
N LEU A 98 15.17 -5.75 4.25
CA LEU A 98 16.25 -5.47 3.30
C LEU A 98 17.53 -6.23 3.68
N ILE A 99 17.96 -6.11 4.94
CA ILE A 99 19.16 -6.79 5.43
C ILE A 99 18.99 -8.31 5.43
N GLN A 100 17.80 -8.83 5.77
CA GLN A 100 17.52 -10.26 5.70
C GLN A 100 17.70 -10.79 4.27
N CYS A 101 17.11 -10.12 3.28
CA CYS A 101 17.25 -10.51 1.87
C CYS A 101 18.70 -10.56 1.42
N ILE A 102 19.50 -9.55 1.79
CA ILE A 102 20.92 -9.48 1.47
C ILE A 102 21.69 -10.64 2.12
N ARG A 103 21.41 -10.93 3.39
CA ARG A 103 22.12 -11.97 4.15
C ARG A 103 21.77 -13.39 3.68
N GLU A 104 20.52 -13.61 3.28
CA GLU A 104 19.99 -14.94 2.94
C GLU A 104 19.96 -15.19 1.42
N GLY A 105 20.29 -14.20 0.60
CA GLY A 105 20.25 -14.32 -0.86
C GLY A 105 18.81 -14.40 -1.41
N LEU A 106 17.85 -13.78 -0.72
CA LEU A 106 16.44 -13.74 -1.14
C LEU A 106 16.19 -12.57 -2.10
N PRO A 107 15.17 -12.67 -2.99
CA PRO A 107 14.68 -11.51 -3.71
C PRO A 107 14.19 -10.43 -2.73
N LEU A 108 14.32 -9.16 -3.11
CA LEU A 108 13.75 -8.05 -2.36
C LEU A 108 12.22 -8.08 -2.41
N ASP A 109 11.58 -7.67 -1.33
CA ASP A 109 10.11 -7.57 -1.26
C ASP A 109 9.54 -6.56 -2.28
N GLN A 110 10.35 -5.58 -2.67
CA GLN A 110 10.05 -4.58 -3.69
C GLN A 110 11.22 -4.55 -4.66
N ASN A 111 10.96 -4.81 -5.94
CA ASN A 111 12.00 -4.84 -6.95
C ASN A 111 12.14 -3.47 -7.66
N VAL A 112 13.14 -3.36 -8.54
CA VAL A 112 13.42 -2.11 -9.27
C VAL A 112 12.27 -1.66 -10.18
N TYR A 113 11.46 -2.58 -10.69
CA TYR A 113 10.33 -2.27 -11.55
C TYR A 113 9.13 -1.74 -10.75
N ASP A 114 8.93 -2.23 -9.52
CA ASP A 114 7.95 -1.66 -8.59
C ASP A 114 8.30 -0.21 -8.29
N ALA A 115 9.56 0.04 -7.92
CA ALA A 115 10.07 1.39 -7.68
C ALA A 115 9.89 2.29 -8.91
N ALA A 116 10.29 1.84 -10.10
CA ALA A 116 10.12 2.60 -11.33
C ALA A 116 8.65 2.90 -11.64
N ALA A 117 7.76 1.93 -11.49
CA ALA A 117 6.33 2.10 -11.72
C ALA A 117 5.73 3.13 -10.76
N TRP A 118 6.04 3.05 -9.46
CA TRP A 118 5.52 3.98 -8.46
C TRP A 118 6.08 5.39 -8.65
N SER A 119 7.39 5.53 -8.86
CA SER A 119 8.03 6.82 -9.07
C SER A 119 7.60 7.50 -10.36
N SER A 120 7.27 6.73 -11.41
CA SER A 120 6.81 7.30 -12.68
C SER A 120 5.54 8.15 -12.55
N VAL A 121 4.72 7.91 -11.51
CA VAL A 121 3.49 8.67 -11.25
C VAL A 121 3.77 10.17 -11.12
N VAL A 122 4.94 10.56 -10.61
CA VAL A 122 5.33 11.98 -10.47
C VAL A 122 5.28 12.67 -11.83
N GLU A 123 6.15 12.29 -12.77
CA GLU A 123 6.20 12.92 -14.11
C GLU A 123 4.91 12.68 -14.90
N LEU A 124 4.33 11.48 -14.85
CA LEU A 124 3.12 11.17 -15.62
C LEU A 124 1.92 12.01 -15.16
N SER A 125 1.82 12.29 -13.86
CA SER A 125 0.77 13.17 -13.34
C SER A 125 0.97 14.62 -13.79
N GLU A 126 2.21 15.10 -13.88
CA GLU A 126 2.51 16.43 -14.41
C GLU A 126 2.21 16.53 -15.90
N ILE A 127 2.60 15.54 -16.70
CA ILE A 127 2.24 15.45 -18.13
C ILE A 127 0.72 15.51 -18.30
N SER A 128 -0.02 14.73 -17.51
CA SER A 128 -1.48 14.72 -17.54
C SER A 128 -2.05 16.11 -17.23
N VAL A 129 -1.60 16.75 -16.15
CA VAL A 129 -2.07 18.09 -15.75
C VAL A 129 -1.76 19.14 -16.82
N ARG A 130 -0.56 19.11 -17.42
CA ARG A 130 -0.17 20.01 -18.52
C ARG A 130 -1.05 19.82 -19.75
N ASP A 131 -1.55 18.60 -19.99
CA ASP A 131 -2.48 18.27 -21.08
C ASP A 131 -3.95 18.18 -20.61
N ARG A 132 -4.41 19.18 -19.82
CA ARG A 132 -5.80 19.32 -19.38
C ARG A 132 -6.37 18.06 -18.71
N SER A 133 -5.54 17.36 -17.94
CA SER A 133 -5.86 16.14 -17.22
C SER A 133 -6.21 14.95 -18.11
N ASN A 134 -5.73 14.93 -19.35
CA ASN A 134 -5.86 13.76 -20.23
C ASN A 134 -5.11 12.55 -19.67
N SER A 135 -5.60 11.35 -20.03
CA SER A 135 -4.98 10.09 -19.59
C SER A 135 -3.61 9.89 -20.23
N VAL A 136 -2.62 9.52 -19.42
CA VAL A 136 -1.27 9.17 -19.86
C VAL A 136 -1.01 7.68 -19.62
N LYS A 137 -0.34 7.02 -20.56
CA LYS A 137 0.03 5.60 -20.41
C LYS A 137 1.22 5.46 -19.46
N VAL A 138 1.11 4.55 -18.50
CA VAL A 138 2.25 4.13 -17.68
C VAL A 138 3.15 3.20 -18.51
N PRO A 139 4.47 3.44 -18.58
CA PRO A 139 5.40 2.54 -19.26
C PRO A 139 5.42 1.14 -18.63
N ASP A 140 5.55 0.11 -19.46
CA ASP A 140 5.84 -1.25 -18.99
C ASP A 140 7.35 -1.39 -18.77
N PHE A 141 7.80 -1.05 -17.57
CA PHE A 141 9.21 -1.16 -17.17
C PHE A 141 9.73 -2.61 -17.17
N THR A 142 8.84 -3.60 -17.09
CA THR A 142 9.19 -5.02 -17.10
C THR A 142 9.27 -5.61 -18.52
N ARG A 143 8.85 -4.85 -19.54
CA ARG A 143 8.74 -5.33 -20.93
C ARG A 143 7.91 -6.61 -21.06
N GLY A 144 6.83 -6.71 -20.30
CA GLY A 144 5.89 -7.83 -20.33
C GLY A 144 6.17 -8.94 -19.32
N VAL A 145 7.32 -8.92 -18.64
CA VAL A 145 7.71 -9.93 -17.64
C VAL A 145 6.77 -9.95 -16.43
N TRP A 146 6.09 -8.83 -16.13
CA TRP A 146 5.10 -8.76 -15.05
C TRP A 146 3.99 -9.82 -15.14
N LYS A 147 3.72 -10.37 -16.34
CA LYS A 147 2.70 -11.42 -16.53
C LYS A 147 3.05 -12.74 -15.86
N ASP A 148 4.34 -13.03 -15.79
CA ASP A 148 4.91 -14.28 -15.28
C ASP A 148 5.66 -14.04 -13.96
N THR A 149 5.61 -12.81 -13.43
CA THR A 149 6.25 -12.45 -12.15
C THR A 149 5.38 -12.94 -11.01
N GLU A 150 5.94 -13.80 -10.17
CA GLU A 150 5.25 -14.27 -8.96
C GLU A 150 4.96 -13.09 -8.01
N PRO A 151 3.71 -12.95 -7.52
CA PRO A 151 3.38 -11.94 -6.52
C PRO A 151 4.18 -12.14 -5.24
N LEU A 152 4.47 -11.04 -4.53
CA LEU A 152 5.02 -11.12 -3.18
C LEU A 152 4.08 -11.92 -2.28
N GLY A 153 4.59 -13.03 -1.74
CA GLY A 153 3.89 -13.86 -0.75
C GLY A 153 3.83 -13.21 0.63
N ILE A 154 3.19 -13.87 1.59
CA ILE A 154 3.18 -13.43 2.98
C ILE A 154 4.49 -13.85 3.65
N VAL A 155 5.39 -12.88 3.89
CA VAL A 155 6.69 -13.14 4.52
C VAL A 155 6.54 -13.44 6.01
N SER A 156 7.27 -14.43 6.50
CA SER A 156 7.28 -14.91 7.90
C SER A 156 8.67 -14.96 8.51
#